data_AF-A0A194VUI8-F1
#
_entry.id   AF-A0A194VUI8-F1
#
_cell.length_a   1.000
_cell.length_b   1.000
_cell.length_c   1.000
_cell.angle_alpha   90.00
_cell.angle_beta   90.00
_cell.angle_gamma   90.00
#
_symmetry.space_group_name_H-M   'P 1'
#
loop_
_entity.id
_entity.type
_entity.pdbx_description
1 polymer ?
#
loop_
_entity_poly.entity_id
_entity_poly.type
_entity_poly.pdbx_seq_one_letter_code
_entity_poly.pdbx_strand_id
1 'polypeptide(L)'
;MKEVEQERFDTLLSWSKTYGAEIHPALEVYKDEVTGFSMRVKPSPTSTSPIINRGDNILTCPLQTSLSYLNATTGGPLLSRPAERTEPCPVFPERFMKLEPHVIGRFYLMKQYLMGKASFWYPYIATLPQPDVISSWSLPPFWPDEDLAFLDGTNTGVAAEEIRTNIKKEYKEARKILKEEDYENWQDFTRPLYNWAFSIFASRSFRPSLVMPRAVRDMEVPKDVDIDDFSVLLPVYDIINHDIKANVQWLVDHENTAAKVCRFQTLDEYRPGEQVFNTYGKKTNSELLLSYGFVLPEGEDFHNDYFHLRKKTSPPQGGTGGDNTAERVYPQPGKRKPQDFLVSLRPMNYPSSFVGQNRNWVAKDPSLDIRPGFAHVEDNLVWDLCLAIVGGSKDVFIDMILGTTGQEPPLTTNKLREREQNALRNVLSASAELPGQADGVVSQVKEMLLAKLGMEYDKVCETDPGAYVDEEGNEVVVEVEPQTVNQKLALKHREQVKKVLENAIAALVPDWKEDA
;
A
#
# COMPACT_ATOMS: atom_id res chain seq x y z
N MET A 1 2.68 13.10 -26.04
CA MET A 1 4.04 12.85 -25.50
C MET A 1 5.04 13.61 -26.34
N LYS A 2 6.04 14.26 -25.74
CA LYS A 2 7.10 14.96 -26.50
C LYS A 2 8.06 13.95 -27.12
N GLU A 3 8.72 14.30 -28.23
CA GLU A 3 9.63 13.41 -28.95
C GLU A 3 10.76 12.85 -28.06
N VAL A 4 11.37 13.69 -27.23
CA VAL A 4 12.41 13.27 -26.26
C VAL A 4 11.87 12.30 -25.20
N GLU A 5 10.59 12.43 -24.82
CA GLU A 5 9.97 11.47 -23.91
C GLU A 5 9.80 10.11 -24.60
N GLN A 6 9.33 10.12 -25.86
CA GLN A 6 9.15 8.91 -26.66
C GLN A 6 10.48 8.17 -26.88
N GLU A 7 11.54 8.89 -27.27
CA GLU A 7 12.87 8.30 -27.51
C GLU A 7 13.42 7.58 -26.28
N ARG A 8 13.19 8.13 -25.07
CA ARG A 8 13.61 7.48 -23.81
C ARG A 8 12.89 6.17 -23.58
N PHE A 9 11.57 6.11 -23.80
CA PHE A 9 10.81 4.88 -23.66
C PHE A 9 11.17 3.88 -24.76
N ASP A 10 11.35 4.31 -26.01
CA ASP A 10 11.80 3.42 -27.10
C ASP A 10 13.17 2.80 -26.79
N THR A 11 14.08 3.59 -26.20
CA THR A 11 15.37 3.10 -25.72
C THR A 11 15.21 2.03 -24.64
N LEU A 12 14.34 2.25 -23.65
CA LEU A 12 14.01 1.26 -22.62
C LEU A 12 13.45 -0.03 -23.24
N LEU A 13 12.43 0.06 -24.09
CA LEU A 13 11.77 -1.10 -24.67
C LEU A 13 12.73 -1.88 -25.59
N SER A 14 13.58 -1.18 -26.35
CA SER A 14 14.62 -1.81 -27.16
C SER A 14 15.64 -2.53 -26.28
N TRP A 15 16.17 -1.87 -25.25
CA TRP A 15 17.10 -2.47 -24.28
C TRP A 15 16.50 -3.72 -23.63
N SER A 16 15.27 -3.65 -23.10
CA SER A 16 14.60 -4.81 -22.49
C SER A 16 14.44 -5.98 -23.47
N LYS A 17 14.11 -5.72 -24.74
CA LYS A 17 14.02 -6.76 -25.78
C LYS A 17 15.35 -7.44 -26.05
N THR A 18 16.50 -6.74 -25.95
CA THR A 18 17.82 -7.38 -26.13
C THR A 18 18.11 -8.44 -25.06
N TYR A 19 17.43 -8.39 -23.90
CA TYR A 19 17.51 -9.38 -22.82
C TYR A 19 16.34 -10.38 -22.84
N GLY A 20 15.53 -10.41 -23.90
CA GLY A 20 14.43 -11.36 -24.06
C GLY A 20 13.10 -10.94 -23.44
N ALA A 21 12.91 -9.65 -23.13
CA ALA A 21 11.58 -9.15 -22.78
C ALA A 21 10.64 -9.20 -23.99
N GLU A 22 9.43 -9.69 -23.78
CA GLU A 22 8.36 -9.73 -24.76
C GLU A 22 7.33 -8.66 -24.40
N ILE A 23 6.89 -7.90 -25.40
CA ILE A 23 5.92 -6.83 -25.25
C ILE A 23 4.86 -7.04 -26.32
N HIS A 24 3.60 -7.11 -25.92
CA HIS A 24 2.51 -7.34 -26.85
C HIS A 24 2.51 -6.26 -27.95
N PRO A 25 2.45 -6.63 -29.24
CA PRO A 25 2.65 -5.68 -30.35
C PRO A 25 1.57 -4.60 -30.43
N ALA A 26 0.41 -4.85 -29.83
CA ALA A 26 -0.68 -3.87 -29.73
C ALA A 26 -0.49 -2.84 -28.61
N LEU A 27 0.49 -2.98 -27.72
CA LEU A 27 0.73 -1.99 -26.67
C LEU A 27 1.61 -0.84 -27.15
N GLU A 28 1.34 0.34 -26.62
CA GLU A 28 2.21 1.51 -26.70
C GLU A 28 2.27 2.23 -25.35
N VAL A 29 3.41 2.87 -25.08
CA VAL A 29 3.53 3.84 -23.99
C VAL A 29 2.90 5.14 -24.46
N TYR A 30 2.05 5.73 -23.62
CA TYR A 30 1.47 7.05 -23.87
C TYR A 30 1.54 7.91 -22.61
N LYS A 31 1.11 9.16 -22.71
CA LYS A 31 1.05 10.08 -21.58
C LYS A 31 -0.29 10.80 -21.57
N ASP A 32 -0.97 10.82 -20.44
CA ASP A 32 -2.16 11.64 -20.18
C ASP A 32 -1.98 12.52 -18.93
N GLU A 33 -2.97 13.38 -18.68
CA GLU A 33 -2.95 14.37 -17.60
C GLU A 33 -3.32 13.78 -16.23
N VAL A 34 -3.95 12.60 -16.20
CA VAL A 34 -4.49 12.00 -14.98
C VAL A 34 -3.49 11.04 -14.36
N THR A 35 -3.01 10.07 -15.14
CA THR A 35 -2.11 9.01 -14.67
C THR A 35 -0.67 9.19 -15.14
N GLY A 36 -0.39 10.21 -15.95
CA GLY A 36 0.95 10.49 -16.45
C GLY A 36 1.37 9.47 -17.51
N PHE A 37 2.58 8.91 -17.39
CA PHE A 37 3.05 7.87 -18.30
C PHE A 37 2.33 6.55 -18.01
N SER A 38 1.85 5.93 -19.08
CA SER A 38 0.89 4.83 -19.02
C SER A 38 1.11 3.87 -20.19
N MET A 39 0.50 2.68 -20.16
CA MET A 39 0.38 1.82 -21.33
C MET A 39 -1.07 1.69 -21.78
N ARG A 40 -1.29 1.72 -23.10
CA ARG A 40 -2.60 1.47 -23.70
C ARG A 40 -2.50 0.54 -24.90
N VAL A 41 -3.64 0.00 -25.30
CA VAL A 41 -3.78 -0.60 -26.63
C VAL A 41 -3.70 0.53 -27.67
N LYS A 42 -2.86 0.36 -28.69
CA LYS A 42 -2.71 1.28 -29.82
C LYS A 42 -4.10 1.66 -30.37
N PRO A 43 -4.41 2.97 -30.47
CA PRO A 43 -5.66 3.42 -31.06
C PRO A 43 -5.83 2.90 -32.48
N SER A 44 -7.05 2.52 -32.85
CA SER A 44 -7.40 2.09 -34.19
C SER A 44 -8.73 2.72 -34.57
N PRO A 45 -8.82 3.44 -35.71
CA PRO A 45 -10.07 4.05 -36.16
C PRO A 45 -11.05 3.05 -36.75
N THR A 46 -10.60 1.83 -37.08
CA THR A 46 -11.39 0.83 -37.82
C THR A 46 -11.82 -0.37 -36.98
N SER A 47 -11.15 -0.63 -35.85
CA SER A 47 -11.46 -1.76 -34.97
C SER A 47 -12.05 -1.28 -33.66
N THR A 48 -13.20 -1.84 -33.29
CA THR A 48 -13.81 -1.65 -31.97
C THR A 48 -13.75 -2.92 -31.13
N SER A 49 -13.31 -4.04 -31.69
CA SER A 49 -13.20 -5.31 -30.98
C SER A 49 -11.99 -5.33 -30.04
N PRO A 50 -12.05 -6.08 -28.92
CA PRO A 50 -10.88 -6.30 -28.07
C PRO A 50 -9.69 -6.83 -28.89
N ILE A 51 -8.52 -6.22 -28.69
CA ILE A 51 -7.25 -6.68 -29.29
C ILE A 51 -6.48 -7.53 -28.28
N ILE A 52 -6.52 -7.13 -27.01
CA ILE A 52 -5.99 -7.93 -25.91
C ILE A 52 -7.16 -8.67 -25.29
N ASN A 53 -7.03 -9.99 -25.20
CA ASN A 53 -8.06 -10.90 -24.70
C ASN A 53 -7.73 -11.37 -23.29
N ARG A 54 -8.76 -11.88 -22.61
CA ARG A 54 -8.60 -12.55 -21.32
C ARG A 54 -7.60 -13.71 -21.43
N GLY A 55 -6.56 -13.66 -20.59
CA GLY A 55 -5.50 -14.67 -20.53
C GLY A 55 -4.26 -14.33 -21.36
N ASP A 56 -4.25 -13.20 -22.08
CA ASP A 56 -3.07 -12.80 -22.85
C ASP A 56 -1.91 -12.39 -21.93
N ASN A 57 -0.72 -12.87 -22.26
CA ASN A 57 0.53 -12.37 -21.67
C ASN A 57 0.93 -11.10 -22.41
N ILE A 58 0.87 -9.96 -21.73
CA ILE A 58 1.05 -8.67 -22.40
C ILE A 58 2.45 -8.09 -22.26
N LEU A 59 3.17 -8.48 -21.20
CA LEU A 59 4.56 -8.10 -20.93
C LEU A 59 5.30 -9.25 -20.27
N THR A 60 6.62 -9.30 -20.50
CA THR A 60 7.54 -10.12 -19.69
C THR A 60 8.73 -9.29 -19.23
N CYS A 61 9.21 -9.56 -18.02
CA CYS A 61 10.43 -8.94 -17.48
C CYS A 61 11.45 -10.02 -17.14
N PRO A 62 12.55 -10.12 -17.91
CA PRO A 62 13.69 -10.96 -17.54
C PRO A 62 14.27 -10.49 -16.20
N LEU A 63 14.47 -11.38 -15.23
CA LEU A 63 14.98 -10.99 -13.90
C LEU A 63 16.42 -10.47 -13.94
N GLN A 64 17.17 -10.76 -15.00
CA GLN A 64 18.47 -10.14 -15.25
C GLN A 64 18.36 -8.60 -15.37
N THR A 65 17.25 -8.07 -15.90
CA THR A 65 17.05 -6.61 -16.02
C THR A 65 16.49 -5.97 -14.75
N SER A 66 16.08 -6.77 -13.77
CA SER A 66 15.55 -6.25 -12.50
C SER A 66 16.62 -5.51 -11.69
N LEU A 67 16.16 -4.60 -10.81
CA LEU A 67 17.02 -3.79 -9.95
C LEU A 67 16.55 -3.88 -8.50
N SER A 68 17.42 -4.31 -7.61
CA SER A 68 17.12 -4.51 -6.18
C SER A 68 18.40 -4.54 -5.33
N TYR A 69 18.24 -4.80 -4.03
CA TYR A 69 19.32 -5.13 -3.11
C TYR A 69 20.26 -6.25 -3.64
N LEU A 70 19.73 -7.28 -4.29
CA LEU A 70 20.52 -8.42 -4.76
C LEU A 70 21.59 -8.02 -5.79
N ASN A 71 21.38 -6.94 -6.53
CA ASN A 71 22.37 -6.44 -7.47
C ASN A 71 23.57 -5.79 -6.77
N ALA A 72 23.38 -5.30 -5.54
CA ALA A 72 24.46 -4.80 -4.70
C ALA A 72 25.32 -5.93 -4.13
N THR A 73 24.77 -7.14 -3.94
CA THR A 73 25.52 -8.31 -3.45
C THR A 73 26.31 -9.01 -4.57
N THR A 74 25.81 -8.94 -5.80
CA THR A 74 26.44 -9.60 -6.97
C THR A 74 27.38 -8.70 -7.76
N GLY A 75 27.27 -7.38 -7.62
CA GLY A 75 28.09 -6.44 -8.38
C GLY A 75 27.50 -6.01 -9.72
N GLY A 76 26.27 -6.43 -10.05
CA GLY A 76 25.70 -6.21 -11.38
C GLY A 76 24.36 -6.92 -11.60
N PRO A 77 23.99 -7.16 -12.87
CA PRO A 77 22.74 -7.82 -13.20
C PRO A 77 22.71 -9.25 -12.67
N LEU A 78 21.55 -9.68 -12.17
CA LEU A 78 21.37 -11.06 -11.67
C LEU A 78 21.65 -12.07 -12.78
N LEU A 79 21.97 -13.31 -12.42
CA LEU A 79 22.07 -14.42 -13.37
C LEU A 79 23.17 -14.24 -14.44
N SER A 80 24.03 -13.21 -14.31
CA SER A 80 25.11 -12.87 -15.24
C SER A 80 26.46 -13.49 -14.85
N ARG A 81 26.48 -14.36 -13.83
CA ARG A 81 27.71 -15.00 -13.35
C ARG A 81 28.25 -16.01 -14.37
N PRO A 82 29.55 -15.94 -14.75
CA PRO A 82 30.24 -17.06 -15.37
C PRO A 82 30.24 -18.26 -14.41
N ALA A 83 30.24 -19.48 -14.95
CA ALA A 83 30.24 -20.74 -14.19
C ALA A 83 31.39 -20.88 -13.15
N GLU A 84 32.39 -20.01 -13.19
CA GLU A 84 33.60 -20.05 -12.34
C GLU A 84 33.56 -19.08 -11.15
N ARG A 85 32.58 -18.17 -11.04
CA ARG A 85 32.46 -17.28 -9.87
C ARG A 85 31.57 -17.92 -8.80
N THR A 86 32.21 -18.47 -7.77
CA THR A 86 31.54 -19.16 -6.65
C THR A 86 31.08 -18.23 -5.51
N GLU A 87 31.54 -16.98 -5.43
CA GLU A 87 31.25 -16.07 -4.31
C GLU A 87 30.62 -14.72 -4.71
N PRO A 88 29.82 -14.09 -3.81
CA PRO A 88 29.30 -12.73 -3.96
C PRO A 88 30.41 -11.68 -4.17
N CYS A 89 30.08 -10.60 -4.92
CA CYS A 89 30.99 -9.47 -5.15
C CYS A 89 30.27 -8.19 -4.70
N PRO A 90 30.21 -7.93 -3.38
CA PRO A 90 29.47 -6.79 -2.86
C PRO A 90 30.05 -5.46 -3.34
N VAL A 91 29.18 -4.51 -3.67
CA VAL A 91 29.55 -3.20 -4.24
C VAL A 91 29.90 -2.15 -3.19
N PHE A 92 29.47 -2.40 -1.94
CA PHE A 92 29.73 -1.54 -0.80
C PHE A 92 30.61 -2.27 0.23
N PRO A 93 31.27 -1.53 1.14
CA PRO A 93 32.09 -2.12 2.20
C PRO A 93 31.30 -3.12 3.06
N GLU A 94 31.98 -4.11 3.65
CA GLU A 94 31.34 -5.19 4.43
C GLU A 94 30.43 -4.65 5.54
N ARG A 95 30.87 -3.60 6.26
CA ARG A 95 30.06 -2.97 7.31
C ARG A 95 28.78 -2.33 6.78
N PHE A 96 28.82 -1.79 5.57
CA PHE A 96 27.64 -1.23 4.91
C PHE A 96 26.66 -2.34 4.48
N MET A 97 27.19 -3.48 4.03
CA MET A 97 26.39 -4.63 3.62
C MET A 97 25.66 -5.33 4.78
N LYS A 98 25.92 -4.94 6.04
CA LYS A 98 25.20 -5.40 7.24
C LYS A 98 23.99 -4.53 7.60
N LEU A 99 23.74 -3.46 6.84
CA LEU A 99 22.52 -2.66 6.97
C LEU A 99 21.31 -3.43 6.46
N GLU A 100 20.11 -2.92 6.78
CA GLU A 100 18.86 -3.49 6.29
C GLU A 100 18.84 -3.56 4.75
N PRO A 101 18.36 -4.67 4.14
CA PRO A 101 18.37 -4.88 2.69
C PRO A 101 17.73 -3.73 1.89
N HIS A 102 16.63 -3.16 2.39
CA HIS A 102 15.96 -2.03 1.74
C HIS A 102 16.80 -0.75 1.72
N VAL A 103 17.64 -0.52 2.73
CA VAL A 103 18.56 0.63 2.77
C VAL A 103 19.65 0.45 1.72
N ILE A 104 20.23 -0.76 1.64
CA ILE A 104 21.28 -1.07 0.67
C ILE A 104 20.72 -0.97 -0.76
N GLY A 105 19.52 -1.49 -1.02
CA GLY A 105 18.86 -1.39 -2.32
C GLY A 105 18.66 0.05 -2.79
N ARG A 106 18.26 0.96 -1.89
CA ARG A 106 18.14 2.40 -2.19
C ARG A 106 19.49 3.01 -2.54
N PHE A 107 20.54 2.77 -1.75
CA PHE A 107 21.89 3.25 -2.07
C PHE A 107 22.42 2.67 -3.38
N TYR A 108 22.07 1.43 -3.71
CA TYR A 108 22.44 0.84 -4.99
C TYR A 108 21.77 1.55 -6.16
N LEU A 109 20.48 1.87 -6.07
CA LEU A 109 19.79 2.69 -7.07
C LEU A 109 20.44 4.08 -7.23
N MET A 110 20.81 4.73 -6.12
CA MET A 110 21.54 6.01 -6.16
C MET A 110 22.87 5.86 -6.91
N LYS A 111 23.65 4.80 -6.61
CA LYS A 111 24.92 4.53 -7.29
C LYS A 111 24.70 4.35 -8.80
N GLN A 112 23.70 3.57 -9.21
CA GLN A 112 23.38 3.36 -10.62
C GLN A 112 22.93 4.65 -11.32
N TYR A 113 22.17 5.51 -10.64
CA TYR A 113 21.84 6.84 -11.15
C TYR A 113 23.09 7.71 -11.37
N LEU A 114 23.99 7.77 -10.38
CA LEU A 114 25.22 8.56 -10.44
C LEU A 114 26.19 8.09 -11.54
N MET A 115 26.16 6.80 -11.90
CA MET A 115 26.94 6.26 -13.03
C MET A 115 26.47 6.78 -14.40
N GLY A 116 25.26 7.35 -14.49
CA GLY A 116 24.70 7.85 -15.74
C GLY A 116 24.70 6.77 -16.83
N LYS A 117 25.12 7.13 -18.04
CA LYS A 117 25.14 6.23 -19.22
C LYS A 117 26.04 4.99 -19.06
N ALA A 118 26.94 4.97 -18.07
CA ALA A 118 27.75 3.81 -17.76
C ALA A 118 26.99 2.73 -16.96
N SER A 119 25.82 3.06 -16.40
CA SER A 119 24.97 2.09 -15.73
C SER A 119 24.31 1.13 -16.72
N PHE A 120 24.31 -0.16 -16.38
CA PHE A 120 23.53 -1.18 -17.08
C PHE A 120 22.03 -0.82 -17.12
N TRP A 121 21.51 -0.22 -16.05
CA TRP A 121 20.10 0.18 -15.92
C TRP A 121 19.83 1.60 -16.40
N TYR A 122 20.78 2.28 -17.06
CA TYR A 122 20.56 3.64 -17.55
C TYR A 122 19.27 3.80 -18.38
N PRO A 123 18.93 2.90 -19.33
CA PRO A 123 17.67 3.00 -20.09
C PRO A 123 16.43 3.00 -19.19
N TYR A 124 16.44 2.21 -18.12
CA TYR A 124 15.35 2.18 -17.14
C TYR A 124 15.34 3.44 -16.27
N ILE A 125 16.46 3.78 -15.65
CA ILE A 125 16.57 4.94 -14.74
C ILE A 125 16.22 6.25 -15.45
N ALA A 126 16.52 6.39 -16.74
CA ALA A 126 16.18 7.56 -17.55
C ALA A 126 14.66 7.75 -17.79
N THR A 127 13.85 6.70 -17.58
CA THR A 127 12.38 6.75 -17.70
C THR A 127 11.66 6.97 -16.37
N LEU A 128 12.37 6.81 -15.25
CA LEU A 128 11.82 7.12 -13.93
C LEU A 128 11.55 8.63 -13.78
N PRO A 129 10.68 9.03 -12.84
CA PRO A 129 10.69 10.39 -12.31
C PRO A 129 12.12 10.80 -11.93
N GLN A 130 12.60 11.94 -12.45
CA GLN A 130 14.00 12.33 -12.26
C GLN A 130 14.18 13.08 -10.92
N PRO A 131 15.29 12.87 -10.20
CA PRO A 131 15.49 13.41 -8.85
C PRO A 131 15.52 14.94 -8.78
N ASP A 132 15.90 15.62 -9.88
CA ASP A 132 15.90 17.07 -10.01
C ASP A 132 14.49 17.68 -10.18
N VAL A 133 13.49 16.86 -10.53
CA VAL A 133 12.09 17.28 -10.66
C VAL A 133 11.30 16.79 -9.44
N ILE A 134 11.48 17.47 -8.31
CA ILE A 134 10.94 17.07 -6.99
C ILE A 134 9.44 16.73 -7.03
N SER A 135 8.64 17.55 -7.72
CA SER A 135 7.19 17.35 -7.83
C SER A 135 6.77 16.04 -8.53
N SER A 136 7.68 15.37 -9.24
CA SER A 136 7.38 14.13 -9.97
C SER A 136 7.53 12.84 -9.14
N TRP A 137 8.14 12.92 -7.95
CA TRP A 137 8.40 11.77 -7.09
C TRP A 137 8.14 12.03 -5.60
N SER A 138 7.91 13.28 -5.19
CA SER A 138 7.75 13.61 -3.78
C SER A 138 6.46 13.01 -3.21
N LEU A 139 6.63 12.18 -2.18
CA LEU A 139 5.55 11.58 -1.39
C LEU A 139 5.35 12.39 -0.11
N PRO A 140 4.22 12.23 0.62
CA PRO A 140 3.93 13.01 1.83
C PRO A 140 5.09 13.16 2.84
N PRO A 141 5.92 12.13 3.13
CA PRO A 141 7.08 12.27 4.02
C PRO A 141 8.15 13.28 3.57
N PHE A 142 8.10 13.74 2.32
CA PHE A 142 9.06 14.65 1.71
C PHE A 142 8.42 15.92 1.16
N TRP A 143 7.14 16.14 1.44
CA TRP A 143 6.50 17.41 1.17
C TRP A 143 7.12 18.51 2.05
N PRO A 144 7.10 19.77 1.58
CA PRO A 144 7.34 20.92 2.43
C PRO A 144 6.44 20.90 3.68
N ASP A 145 6.91 21.47 4.79
CA ASP A 145 6.18 21.43 6.07
C ASP A 145 4.81 22.10 5.95
N GLU A 146 4.71 23.17 5.17
CA GLU A 146 3.48 23.91 4.87
C GLU A 146 2.45 23.10 4.06
N ASP A 147 2.90 22.13 3.25
CA ASP A 147 2.01 21.22 2.52
C ASP A 147 1.60 20.05 3.41
N LEU A 148 2.53 19.52 4.20
CA LEU A 148 2.30 18.37 5.08
C LEU A 148 1.29 18.69 6.20
N ALA A 149 1.31 19.93 6.71
CA ALA A 149 0.37 20.39 7.76
C ALA A 149 -1.11 20.22 7.37
N PHE A 150 -1.45 20.20 6.08
CA PHE A 150 -2.82 19.94 5.63
C PHE A 150 -3.32 18.52 5.92
N LEU A 151 -2.41 17.59 6.25
CA LEU A 151 -2.72 16.24 6.69
C LEU A 151 -2.83 16.10 8.23
N ASP A 152 -2.68 17.18 9.00
CA ASP A 152 -2.76 17.15 10.46
C ASP A 152 -4.09 16.58 10.95
N GLY A 153 -4.09 15.90 12.09
CA GLY A 153 -5.28 15.21 12.61
C GLY A 153 -5.67 13.93 11.87
N THR A 154 -5.09 13.61 10.70
CA THR A 154 -5.32 12.35 10.00
C THR A 154 -4.28 11.28 10.36
N ASN A 155 -4.66 10.00 10.29
CA ASN A 155 -3.73 8.87 10.41
C ASN A 155 -2.63 8.88 9.32
N THR A 156 -2.89 9.53 8.18
CA THR A 156 -1.94 9.68 7.08
C THR A 156 -0.83 10.67 7.41
N GLY A 157 -1.17 11.81 8.03
CA GLY A 157 -0.18 12.80 8.49
C GLY A 157 0.78 12.20 9.51
N VAL A 158 0.25 11.48 10.51
CA VAL A 158 1.08 10.78 11.51
C VAL A 158 2.02 9.77 10.84
N ALA A 159 1.50 8.97 9.90
CA ALA A 159 2.32 8.01 9.13
C ALA A 159 3.50 8.69 8.41
N ALA A 160 3.20 9.81 7.74
CA ALA A 160 4.15 10.52 6.90
C ALA A 160 5.32 11.03 7.75
N GLU A 161 5.04 11.53 8.95
CA GLU A 161 6.04 11.99 9.92
C GLU A 161 6.94 10.88 10.44
N GLU A 162 6.37 9.72 10.74
CA GLU A 162 7.14 8.55 11.17
C GLU A 162 8.08 8.06 10.07
N ILE A 163 7.56 7.94 8.84
CA ILE A 163 8.36 7.59 7.67
C ILE A 163 9.49 8.59 7.49
N ARG A 164 9.20 9.89 7.54
CA ARG A 164 10.16 10.99 7.41
C ARG A 164 11.29 10.90 8.43
N THR A 165 10.95 10.59 9.68
CA THR A 165 11.90 10.42 10.79
C THR A 165 12.79 9.18 10.60
N ASN A 166 12.19 8.04 10.25
CA ASN A 166 12.89 6.79 10.04
C ASN A 166 13.89 6.88 8.87
N ILE A 167 13.47 7.39 7.72
CA ILE A 167 14.33 7.57 6.53
C ILE A 167 15.50 8.49 6.82
N LYS A 168 15.26 9.59 7.57
CA LYS A 168 16.32 10.51 7.99
C LYS A 168 17.36 9.81 8.87
N LYS A 169 16.94 8.90 9.74
CA LYS A 169 17.84 8.09 10.58
C LYS A 169 18.65 7.10 9.74
N GLU A 170 17.98 6.30 8.92
CA GLU A 170 18.60 5.31 8.02
C GLU A 170 19.67 5.96 7.13
N TYR A 171 19.33 7.06 6.46
CA TYR A 171 20.26 7.79 5.59
C TYR A 171 21.52 8.27 6.34
N LYS A 172 21.33 8.85 7.53
CA LYS A 172 22.44 9.37 8.33
C LYS A 172 23.39 8.26 8.76
N GLU A 173 22.85 7.11 9.18
CA GLU A 173 23.62 5.95 9.58
C GLU A 173 24.40 5.36 8.40
N ALA A 174 23.71 5.09 7.28
CA ALA A 174 24.30 4.52 6.09
C ALA A 174 25.42 5.41 5.51
N ARG A 175 25.17 6.72 5.39
CA ARG A 175 26.17 7.67 4.89
C ARG A 175 27.35 7.85 5.85
N LYS A 176 27.13 7.75 7.17
CA LYS A 176 28.21 7.76 8.15
C LYS A 176 29.13 6.56 7.96
N ILE A 177 28.58 5.37 7.71
CA ILE A 177 29.39 4.17 7.42
C ILE A 177 30.23 4.38 6.16
N LEU A 178 29.64 4.84 5.05
CA LEU A 178 30.41 5.09 3.81
C LEU A 178 31.56 6.07 4.03
N LYS A 179 31.35 7.12 4.84
CA LYS A 179 32.39 8.07 5.20
C LYS A 179 33.50 7.44 6.05
N GLU A 180 33.14 6.64 7.06
CA GLU A 180 34.10 6.00 7.97
C GLU A 180 34.94 4.92 7.28
N GLU A 181 34.38 4.27 6.25
CA GLU A 181 35.05 3.27 5.41
C GLU A 181 35.79 3.88 4.21
N ASP A 182 35.92 5.22 4.15
CA ASP A 182 36.56 5.98 3.05
C ASP A 182 36.06 5.60 1.65
N TYR A 183 34.75 5.35 1.52
CA TYR A 183 34.15 4.96 0.25
C TYR A 183 34.23 6.11 -0.76
N GLU A 184 34.70 5.80 -1.97
CA GLU A 184 34.86 6.79 -3.04
C GLU A 184 33.55 7.54 -3.32
N ASN A 185 33.64 8.88 -3.41
CA ASN A 185 32.50 9.75 -3.72
C ASN A 185 31.28 9.58 -2.79
N TRP A 186 31.48 9.16 -1.54
CA TRP A 186 30.38 9.04 -0.55
C TRP A 186 29.58 10.34 -0.38
N GLN A 187 30.18 11.49 -0.71
CA GLN A 187 29.55 12.81 -0.65
C GLN A 187 28.36 12.94 -1.62
N ASP A 188 28.44 12.29 -2.79
CA ASP A 188 27.44 12.35 -3.86
C ASP A 188 26.15 11.60 -3.51
N PHE A 189 26.19 10.72 -2.51
CA PHE A 189 25.02 10.08 -1.92
C PHE A 189 24.27 11.09 -1.04
N THR A 190 23.61 12.06 -1.66
CA THR A 190 22.89 13.16 -0.99
C THR A 190 21.54 12.72 -0.43
N ARG A 191 21.01 13.47 0.54
CA ARG A 191 19.70 13.20 1.15
C ARG A 191 18.55 13.30 0.14
N PRO A 192 18.48 14.31 -0.74
CA PRO A 192 17.45 14.36 -1.79
C PRO A 192 17.48 13.12 -2.68
N LEU A 193 18.67 12.62 -3.03
CA LEU A 193 18.80 11.42 -3.86
C LEU A 193 18.37 10.14 -3.10
N TYR A 194 18.59 10.05 -1.78
CA TYR A 194 18.04 8.95 -0.97
C TYR A 194 16.51 9.03 -0.83
N ASN A 195 15.95 10.23 -0.66
CA ASN A 195 14.50 10.44 -0.64
C ASN A 195 13.87 10.06 -1.99
N TRP A 196 14.51 10.45 -3.11
CA TRP A 196 14.11 10.02 -4.44
C TRP A 196 14.14 8.50 -4.58
N ALA A 197 15.26 7.86 -4.21
CA ALA A 197 15.39 6.40 -4.29
C ALA A 197 14.31 5.70 -3.45
N PHE A 198 14.01 6.22 -2.26
CA PHE A 198 12.88 5.75 -1.45
C PHE A 198 11.56 5.85 -2.21
N SER A 199 11.23 7.02 -2.77
CA SER A 199 9.98 7.22 -3.52
C SER A 199 9.86 6.31 -4.74
N ILE A 200 10.96 6.03 -5.44
CA ILE A 200 10.98 5.08 -6.56
C ILE A 200 10.63 3.68 -6.06
N PHE A 201 11.31 3.17 -5.03
CA PHE A 201 10.97 1.85 -4.48
C PHE A 201 9.54 1.81 -3.93
N ALA A 202 9.08 2.85 -3.25
CA ALA A 202 7.73 2.96 -2.72
C ALA A 202 6.64 2.82 -3.80
N SER A 203 6.81 3.55 -4.90
CA SER A 203 5.77 3.70 -5.92
C SER A 203 5.87 2.69 -7.06
N ARG A 204 7.00 1.99 -7.22
CA ARG A 204 7.30 1.21 -8.44
C ARG A 204 7.77 -0.21 -8.19
N SER A 205 8.08 -0.57 -6.94
CA SER A 205 8.61 -1.90 -6.66
C SER A 205 7.53 -2.96 -6.46
N PHE A 206 7.97 -4.21 -6.62
CA PHE A 206 7.18 -5.41 -6.42
C PHE A 206 7.75 -6.21 -5.26
N ARG A 207 6.89 -6.99 -4.59
CA ARG A 207 7.34 -7.96 -3.59
C ARG A 207 8.06 -9.12 -4.29
N PRO A 208 9.31 -9.44 -3.93
CA PRO A 208 10.06 -10.52 -4.57
C PRO A 208 9.35 -11.87 -4.47
N SER A 209 8.60 -12.12 -3.39
CA SER A 209 7.79 -13.33 -3.23
C SER A 209 6.69 -13.53 -4.28
N LEU A 210 6.27 -12.47 -4.98
CA LEU A 210 5.25 -12.52 -6.02
C LEU A 210 5.84 -12.58 -7.44
N VAL A 211 7.09 -12.15 -7.63
CA VAL A 211 7.66 -11.92 -8.98
C VAL A 211 8.99 -12.65 -9.24
N MET A 212 9.52 -13.40 -8.27
CA MET A 212 10.75 -14.19 -8.46
C MET A 212 10.47 -15.70 -8.40
N PRO A 213 10.92 -16.53 -9.37
CA PRO A 213 10.91 -18.00 -9.30
C PRO A 213 11.70 -18.54 -8.10
N ARG A 214 11.33 -19.74 -7.60
CA ARG A 214 12.02 -20.37 -6.45
C ARG A 214 13.50 -20.62 -6.74
N ALA A 215 13.81 -21.11 -7.95
CA ALA A 215 15.19 -21.36 -8.37
C ALA A 215 16.09 -20.10 -8.32
N VAL A 216 15.54 -18.92 -8.62
CA VAL A 216 16.29 -17.66 -8.52
C VAL A 216 16.42 -17.23 -7.06
N ARG A 217 15.39 -17.43 -6.24
CA ARG A 217 15.45 -17.14 -4.79
C ARG A 217 16.55 -17.96 -4.13
N ASP A 218 16.54 -19.27 -4.35
CA ASP A 218 17.50 -20.21 -3.75
C ASP A 218 18.95 -19.93 -4.19
N MET A 219 19.14 -19.32 -5.37
CA MET A 219 20.45 -18.99 -5.94
C MET A 219 20.98 -17.61 -5.52
N GLU A 220 20.12 -16.59 -5.49
CA GLU A 220 20.56 -15.18 -5.42
C GLU A 220 20.25 -14.54 -4.04
N VAL A 221 19.29 -15.05 -3.28
CA VAL A 221 18.90 -14.47 -1.98
C VAL A 221 19.80 -15.02 -0.86
N PRO A 222 20.47 -14.15 -0.09
CA PRO A 222 21.24 -14.59 1.09
C PRO A 222 20.37 -15.34 2.09
N LYS A 223 20.94 -16.37 2.75
CA LYS A 223 20.18 -17.27 3.65
C LYS A 223 19.62 -16.59 4.91
N ASP A 224 20.21 -15.46 5.28
CA ASP A 224 19.89 -14.64 6.45
C ASP A 224 18.95 -13.47 6.15
N VAL A 225 18.44 -13.39 4.90
CA VAL A 225 17.52 -12.34 4.44
C VAL A 225 16.20 -13.01 4.07
N ASP A 226 15.08 -12.56 4.67
CA ASP A 226 13.77 -13.02 4.24
C ASP A 226 13.41 -12.45 2.87
N ILE A 227 12.72 -13.24 2.04
CA ILE A 227 12.46 -12.88 0.63
C ILE A 227 11.76 -11.53 0.44
N ASP A 228 10.97 -11.09 1.42
CA ASP A 228 10.22 -9.83 1.37
C ASP A 228 10.83 -8.71 2.24
N ASP A 229 12.07 -8.88 2.74
CA ASP A 229 12.84 -7.82 3.44
C ASP A 229 13.40 -6.76 2.48
N PHE A 230 13.30 -7.01 1.18
CA PHE A 230 13.65 -6.07 0.13
C PHE A 230 12.54 -6.02 -0.92
N SER A 231 12.67 -5.09 -1.86
CA SER A 231 11.75 -4.96 -2.98
C SER A 231 12.53 -4.92 -4.29
N VAL A 232 11.85 -5.26 -5.38
CA VAL A 232 12.46 -5.35 -6.71
C VAL A 232 11.77 -4.41 -7.68
N LEU A 233 12.57 -3.65 -8.42
CA LEU A 233 12.11 -2.85 -9.55
C LEU A 233 12.15 -3.71 -10.81
N LEU A 234 11.04 -3.70 -11.55
CA LEU A 234 10.89 -4.45 -12.80
C LEU A 234 10.72 -3.43 -13.94
N PRO A 235 11.77 -3.20 -14.75
CA PRO A 235 11.66 -2.28 -15.89
C PRO A 235 10.48 -2.63 -16.79
N VAL A 236 9.84 -1.61 -17.37
CA VAL A 236 8.63 -1.70 -18.21
C VAL A 236 7.34 -1.98 -17.42
N TYR A 237 7.37 -2.83 -16.39
CA TYR A 237 6.18 -3.22 -15.61
C TYR A 237 5.57 -2.06 -14.83
N ASP A 238 6.44 -1.21 -14.28
CA ASP A 238 6.08 -0.06 -13.44
C ASP A 238 5.56 1.14 -14.25
N ILE A 239 5.35 0.98 -15.56
CA ILE A 239 4.66 1.95 -16.43
C ILE A 239 3.13 1.72 -16.38
N ILE A 240 2.68 0.51 -16.03
CA ILE A 240 1.25 0.19 -15.99
C ILE A 240 0.63 0.75 -14.69
N ASN A 241 -0.39 1.59 -14.84
CA ASN A 241 -1.07 2.26 -13.72
C ASN A 241 -2.00 1.35 -12.94
N HIS A 242 -2.44 1.84 -11.78
CA HIS A 242 -3.34 1.14 -10.89
C HIS A 242 -4.81 1.25 -11.30
N ASP A 243 -5.47 0.12 -11.41
CA ASP A 243 -6.89 -0.01 -11.09
C ASP A 243 -7.04 -1.10 -10.02
N ILE A 244 -7.79 -0.82 -8.97
CA ILE A 244 -8.01 -1.76 -7.87
C ILE A 244 -8.84 -2.98 -8.29
N LYS A 245 -9.65 -2.83 -9.35
CA LYS A 245 -10.50 -3.87 -9.93
C LYS A 245 -9.83 -4.61 -11.10
N ALA A 246 -8.63 -4.20 -11.53
CA ALA A 246 -7.90 -4.89 -12.58
C ALA A 246 -7.62 -6.35 -12.18
N ASN A 247 -8.00 -7.27 -13.07
CA ASN A 247 -7.79 -8.70 -12.89
C ASN A 247 -6.51 -9.11 -13.61
N VAL A 248 -5.40 -9.14 -12.89
CA VAL A 248 -4.08 -9.45 -13.45
C VAL A 248 -3.34 -10.49 -12.63
N GLN A 249 -2.40 -11.17 -13.27
CA GLN A 249 -1.52 -12.14 -12.63
C GLN A 249 -0.07 -11.84 -12.99
N TRP A 250 0.80 -11.90 -11.98
CA TRP A 250 2.25 -11.93 -12.17
C TRP A 250 2.70 -13.38 -12.06
N LEU A 251 3.00 -13.97 -13.21
CA LEU A 251 3.30 -15.38 -13.32
C LEU A 251 4.81 -15.60 -13.34
N VAL A 252 5.26 -16.47 -12.45
CA VAL A 252 6.61 -17.02 -12.43
C VAL A 252 6.51 -18.54 -12.49
N ASP A 253 7.41 -19.17 -13.22
CA ASP A 253 7.47 -20.63 -13.28
C ASP A 253 8.35 -21.12 -12.13
N HIS A 254 7.73 -21.78 -11.16
CA HIS A 254 8.44 -22.31 -9.99
C HIS A 254 9.03 -23.70 -10.21
N GLU A 255 8.59 -24.41 -11.24
CA GLU A 255 9.00 -25.80 -11.53
C GLU A 255 10.15 -25.84 -12.52
N ASN A 256 10.16 -24.92 -13.49
CA ASN A 256 11.22 -24.79 -14.47
C ASN A 256 12.39 -23.97 -13.90
N THR A 257 13.47 -24.65 -13.52
CA THR A 257 14.68 -24.02 -12.99
C THR A 257 15.42 -23.14 -14.01
N ALA A 258 15.12 -23.25 -15.30
CA ALA A 258 15.65 -22.38 -16.34
C ALA A 258 14.83 -21.09 -16.53
N ALA A 259 13.59 -21.03 -16.00
CA ALA A 259 12.73 -19.86 -16.13
C ALA A 259 13.24 -18.72 -15.24
N LYS A 260 13.61 -17.62 -15.91
CA LYS A 260 14.24 -16.45 -15.30
C LYS A 260 13.45 -15.18 -15.60
N VAL A 261 12.15 -15.32 -15.81
CA VAL A 261 11.26 -14.27 -16.32
C VAL A 261 9.99 -14.19 -15.49
N CYS A 262 9.56 -12.97 -15.17
CA CYS A 262 8.20 -12.72 -14.70
C CYS A 262 7.32 -12.42 -15.91
N ARG A 263 6.09 -12.94 -15.96
CA ARG A 263 5.11 -12.67 -17.02
C ARG A 263 3.91 -11.92 -16.45
N PHE A 264 3.47 -10.88 -17.14
CA PHE A 264 2.26 -10.13 -16.80
C PHE A 264 1.14 -10.65 -17.67
N GLN A 265 0.16 -11.30 -17.05
CA GLN A 265 -1.04 -11.77 -17.72
C GLN A 265 -2.23 -10.92 -17.30
N THR A 266 -3.01 -10.45 -18.26
CA THR A 266 -4.31 -9.84 -17.99
C THR A 266 -5.42 -10.88 -18.08
N LEU A 267 -6.43 -10.75 -17.21
CA LEU A 267 -7.69 -11.49 -17.28
C LEU A 267 -8.86 -10.58 -17.67
N ASP A 268 -8.56 -9.33 -17.99
CA ASP A 268 -9.48 -8.36 -18.60
C ASP A 268 -9.22 -8.26 -20.11
N GLU A 269 -10.21 -7.76 -20.83
CA GLU A 269 -10.17 -7.49 -22.27
C GLU A 269 -9.97 -6.00 -22.51
N TYR A 270 -9.18 -5.64 -23.52
CA TYR A 270 -8.92 -4.24 -23.87
C TYR A 270 -9.12 -3.96 -25.36
N ARG A 271 -9.86 -2.89 -25.64
CA ARG A 271 -10.13 -2.34 -26.98
C ARG A 271 -9.09 -1.29 -27.36
N PRO A 272 -8.99 -0.93 -28.67
CA PRO A 272 -8.09 0.12 -29.12
C PRO A 272 -8.28 1.44 -28.38
N GLY A 273 -7.18 2.02 -27.90
CA GLY A 273 -7.16 3.27 -27.15
C GLY A 273 -7.36 3.10 -25.63
N GLU A 274 -7.79 1.93 -25.14
CA GLU A 274 -7.98 1.71 -23.71
C GLU A 274 -6.64 1.54 -22.98
N GLN A 275 -6.52 2.23 -21.84
CA GLN A 275 -5.41 2.05 -20.92
C GLN A 275 -5.48 0.64 -20.33
N VAL A 276 -4.32 -0.01 -20.28
CA VAL A 276 -4.16 -1.29 -19.58
C VAL A 276 -3.77 -1.01 -18.15
N PHE A 277 -4.39 -1.72 -17.21
CA PHE A 277 -4.18 -1.51 -15.78
C PHE A 277 -3.54 -2.72 -15.10
N ASN A 278 -2.81 -2.44 -14.03
CA ASN A 278 -2.29 -3.37 -13.05
C ASN A 278 -3.04 -3.14 -11.72
N THR A 279 -2.93 -4.07 -10.77
CA THR A 279 -3.35 -3.82 -9.40
C THR A 279 -2.13 -3.66 -8.48
N TYR A 280 -2.08 -2.59 -7.71
CA TYR A 280 -1.05 -2.36 -6.69
C TYR A 280 -1.41 -3.03 -5.36
N GLY A 281 -2.46 -3.86 -5.38
CA GLY A 281 -3.10 -4.46 -4.23
C GLY A 281 -4.32 -3.67 -3.76
N LYS A 282 -4.99 -4.21 -2.74
CA LYS A 282 -6.21 -3.63 -2.14
C LYS A 282 -5.83 -2.55 -1.12
N LYS A 283 -5.16 -1.50 -1.61
CA LYS A 283 -4.68 -0.38 -0.78
C LYS A 283 -5.76 0.69 -0.62
N THR A 284 -5.90 1.23 0.59
CA THR A 284 -6.83 2.34 0.86
C THR A 284 -6.26 3.66 0.31
N ASN A 285 -7.07 4.72 0.25
CA ASN A 285 -6.59 6.05 -0.17
C ASN A 285 -5.45 6.58 0.71
N SER A 286 -5.45 6.30 2.03
CA SER A 286 -4.33 6.62 2.93
C SER A 286 -3.03 5.90 2.51
N GLU A 287 -3.12 4.61 2.19
CA GLU A 287 -1.97 3.82 1.74
C GLU A 287 -1.50 4.24 0.33
N LEU A 288 -2.42 4.52 -0.59
CA LEU A 288 -2.11 5.01 -1.94
C LEU A 288 -1.41 6.37 -1.89
N LEU A 289 -1.88 7.29 -1.06
CA LEU A 289 -1.28 8.60 -0.90
C LEU A 289 0.16 8.49 -0.38
N LEU A 290 0.39 7.68 0.65
CA LEU A 290 1.71 7.50 1.27
C LEU A 290 2.74 6.78 0.40
N SER A 291 2.30 5.86 -0.48
CA SER A 291 3.23 5.05 -1.29
C SER A 291 3.34 5.50 -2.75
N TYR A 292 2.28 6.11 -3.30
CA TYR A 292 2.17 6.42 -4.73
C TYR A 292 1.80 7.88 -5.02
N GLY A 293 1.42 8.67 -4.01
CA GLY A 293 1.17 10.10 -4.17
C GLY A 293 -0.16 10.44 -4.86
N PHE A 294 -1.17 9.57 -4.79
CA PHE A 294 -2.52 9.83 -5.32
C PHE A 294 -3.62 9.20 -4.45
N VAL A 295 -4.85 9.67 -4.64
CA VAL A 295 -6.07 9.08 -4.06
C VAL A 295 -7.10 8.82 -5.16
N LEU A 296 -7.88 7.75 -5.01
CA LEU A 296 -8.98 7.44 -5.92
C LEU A 296 -10.24 8.23 -5.52
N PRO A 297 -10.97 8.81 -6.49
CA PRO A 297 -12.20 9.54 -6.21
C PRO A 297 -13.34 8.62 -5.79
N GLU A 298 -14.29 9.16 -5.03
CA GLU A 298 -15.61 8.57 -4.83
C GLU A 298 -16.43 8.68 -6.13
N GLY A 299 -17.18 7.62 -6.45
CA GLY A 299 -18.21 7.59 -7.49
C GLY A 299 -19.41 6.77 -7.04
N GLU A 300 -20.45 6.69 -7.87
CA GLU A 300 -21.70 6.00 -7.53
C GLU A 300 -21.45 4.52 -7.13
N ASP A 301 -20.73 3.78 -7.96
CA ASP A 301 -20.48 2.34 -7.76
C ASP A 301 -19.11 1.99 -7.15
N PHE A 302 -18.36 3.00 -6.67
CA PHE A 302 -17.02 2.79 -6.13
C PHE A 302 -16.59 3.90 -5.17
N HIS A 303 -15.92 3.53 -4.08
CA HIS A 303 -15.07 4.44 -3.32
C HIS A 303 -13.85 3.68 -2.80
N ASN A 304 -12.81 4.42 -2.43
CA ASN A 304 -11.65 3.87 -1.73
C ASN A 304 -11.36 4.61 -0.41
N ASP A 305 -12.42 5.21 0.13
CA ASP A 305 -12.38 6.05 1.32
C ASP A 305 -12.57 5.21 2.58
N TYR A 306 -11.50 5.14 3.37
CA TYR A 306 -11.41 4.37 4.59
C TYR A 306 -10.61 5.13 5.65
N PHE A 307 -11.01 4.97 6.90
CA PHE A 307 -10.26 5.39 8.08
C PHE A 307 -9.68 4.17 8.79
N HIS A 308 -8.43 4.28 9.26
CA HIS A 308 -7.74 3.17 9.91
C HIS A 308 -7.86 3.29 11.43
N LEU A 309 -8.38 2.24 12.07
CA LEU A 309 -8.43 2.12 13.53
C LEU A 309 -7.44 1.07 14.01
N ARG A 310 -6.55 1.46 14.92
CA ARG A 310 -5.62 0.53 15.56
C ARG A 310 -6.05 0.16 16.97
N LYS A 311 -5.96 -1.13 17.30
CA LYS A 311 -6.05 -1.62 18.67
C LYS A 311 -4.73 -1.32 19.39
N LYS A 312 -4.79 -0.63 20.53
CA LYS A 312 -3.61 -0.47 21.39
C LYS A 312 -3.19 -1.85 21.90
N THR A 313 -2.11 -2.40 21.36
CA THR A 313 -1.35 -3.46 22.01
C THR A 313 -0.31 -2.82 22.92
N SER A 314 -0.03 -3.42 24.08
CA SER A 314 1.06 -2.95 24.96
C SER A 314 2.33 -2.79 24.13
N PRO A 315 2.99 -1.62 24.16
CA PRO A 315 4.17 -1.39 23.33
C PRO A 315 5.25 -2.41 23.72
N PRO A 316 5.96 -3.03 22.76
CA PRO A 316 7.22 -3.67 23.08
C PRO A 316 8.13 -2.61 23.71
N GLN A 317 8.80 -2.98 24.81
CA GLN A 317 9.67 -2.08 25.57
C GLN A 317 10.64 -1.33 24.62
N GLY A 318 10.47 -0.01 24.48
CA GLY A 318 11.38 0.87 23.74
C GLY A 318 10.82 1.59 22.50
N GLY A 319 9.54 1.44 22.13
CA GLY A 319 8.92 2.19 21.03
C GLY A 319 8.11 3.40 21.49
N THR A 320 8.37 4.57 20.90
CA THR A 320 7.49 5.75 21.02
C THR A 320 6.10 5.40 20.47
N GLY A 321 5.05 5.65 21.25
CA GLY A 321 3.67 5.41 20.85
C GLY A 321 3.27 6.27 19.66
N GLY A 322 3.29 5.69 18.47
CA GLY A 322 2.97 6.31 17.20
C GLY A 322 2.14 5.40 16.30
N ASP A 323 1.55 6.00 15.27
CA ASP A 323 0.72 5.34 14.27
C ASP A 323 1.58 4.74 13.12
N ASN A 324 2.07 3.50 13.28
CA ASN A 324 2.67 2.58 12.29
C ASN A 324 1.92 2.33 10.94
N THR A 325 1.09 3.23 10.41
CA THR A 325 0.68 3.22 8.98
C THR A 325 1.92 3.15 8.06
N ALA A 326 3.05 3.69 8.53
CA ALA A 326 4.39 3.49 7.99
C ALA A 326 4.80 2.01 7.78
N GLU A 327 4.51 1.09 8.71
CA GLU A 327 4.86 -0.34 8.60
C GLU A 327 3.95 -1.12 7.63
N ARG A 328 2.78 -0.57 7.27
CA ARG A 328 1.92 -1.16 6.22
C ARG A 328 2.43 -0.85 4.83
N VAL A 329 2.85 0.40 4.68
CA VAL A 329 3.42 0.90 3.44
C VAL A 329 4.83 0.34 3.25
N TYR A 330 5.62 0.29 4.33
CA TYR A 330 7.00 -0.18 4.37
C TYR A 330 7.18 -1.16 5.54
N PRO A 331 6.81 -2.44 5.38
CA PRO A 331 6.97 -3.43 6.44
C PRO A 331 8.44 -3.53 6.88
N GLN A 332 8.66 -3.31 8.17
CA GLN A 332 9.95 -3.54 8.82
C GLN A 332 10.09 -5.04 9.13
N PRO A 333 11.20 -5.69 8.74
CA PRO A 333 11.45 -7.11 9.04
C PRO A 333 11.34 -7.43 10.54
N GLY A 334 10.78 -8.58 10.89
CA GLY A 334 10.82 -9.13 12.26
C GLY A 334 9.83 -8.57 13.31
N LYS A 335 9.06 -7.51 13.01
CA LYS A 335 8.01 -7.02 13.94
C LYS A 335 6.64 -7.63 13.63
N ARG A 336 5.93 -8.10 14.68
CA ARG A 336 4.51 -8.48 14.57
C ARG A 336 3.71 -7.26 14.14
N LYS A 337 3.07 -7.32 12.97
CA LYS A 337 2.21 -6.24 12.47
C LYS A 337 1.11 -5.95 13.50
N PRO A 338 0.95 -4.70 13.94
CA PRO A 338 -0.25 -4.29 14.65
C PRO A 338 -1.48 -4.60 13.80
N GLN A 339 -2.53 -5.12 14.42
CA GLN A 339 -3.79 -5.32 13.74
C GLN A 339 -4.53 -3.99 13.68
N ASP A 340 -4.61 -3.41 12.47
CA ASP A 340 -5.48 -2.24 12.24
C ASP A 340 -6.63 -2.65 11.34
N PHE A 341 -7.77 -2.10 11.68
CA PHE A 341 -9.08 -2.35 11.13
C PHE A 341 -9.52 -1.15 10.31
N LEU A 342 -10.44 -1.37 9.38
CA LEU A 342 -11.00 -0.29 8.58
C LEU A 342 -12.37 0.15 9.08
N VAL A 343 -12.60 1.44 8.92
CA VAL A 343 -13.90 2.09 8.92
C VAL A 343 -14.13 2.62 7.51
N SER A 344 -15.31 2.45 6.95
CA SER A 344 -15.60 2.74 5.54
C SER A 344 -16.65 3.82 5.36
N LEU A 345 -16.56 4.53 4.23
CA LEU A 345 -17.52 5.58 3.87
C LEU A 345 -18.96 5.06 3.75
N ARG A 346 -19.13 3.91 3.11
CA ARG A 346 -20.41 3.18 2.95
C ARG A 346 -20.32 1.86 3.70
N PRO A 347 -21.43 1.15 3.95
CA PRO A 347 -21.38 -0.13 4.67
C PRO A 347 -20.32 -1.09 4.11
N MET A 348 -19.59 -1.79 4.98
CA MET A 348 -18.44 -2.62 4.63
C MET A 348 -18.81 -3.78 3.70
N ASN A 349 -20.04 -4.30 3.78
CA ASN A 349 -20.55 -5.34 2.89
C ASN A 349 -21.17 -4.79 1.59
N TYR A 350 -21.25 -3.47 1.42
CA TYR A 350 -21.81 -2.86 0.22
C TYR A 350 -20.87 -3.03 -0.98
N PRO A 351 -21.37 -3.30 -2.21
CA PRO A 351 -20.52 -3.61 -3.36
C PRO A 351 -19.48 -2.54 -3.74
N SER A 352 -19.76 -1.26 -3.50
CA SER A 352 -18.79 -0.19 -3.76
C SER A 352 -17.63 -0.17 -2.76
N SER A 353 -17.80 -0.76 -1.57
CA SER A 353 -16.80 -0.87 -0.50
C SER A 353 -15.80 -1.99 -0.81
N PHE A 354 -15.21 -2.00 -2.00
CA PHE A 354 -14.45 -3.14 -2.53
C PHE A 354 -13.34 -3.63 -1.58
N VAL A 355 -12.54 -2.74 -1.00
CA VAL A 355 -11.50 -3.13 -0.03
C VAL A 355 -12.14 -3.63 1.27
N GLY A 356 -13.15 -2.94 1.77
CA GLY A 356 -13.90 -3.27 2.98
C GLY A 356 -14.50 -4.68 2.94
N GLN A 357 -15.23 -5.00 1.87
CA GLN A 357 -15.87 -6.31 1.68
C GLN A 357 -14.84 -7.45 1.68
N ASN A 358 -13.67 -7.20 1.12
CA ASN A 358 -12.58 -8.17 1.08
C ASN A 358 -11.87 -8.37 2.43
N ARG A 359 -12.01 -7.42 3.35
CA ARG A 359 -11.43 -7.48 4.70
C ARG A 359 -12.37 -8.11 5.73
N ASN A 360 -13.68 -8.01 5.54
CA ASN A 360 -14.64 -8.67 6.43
C ASN A 360 -14.40 -10.19 6.50
N TRP A 361 -14.52 -10.72 7.71
CA TRP A 361 -14.37 -12.13 8.02
C TRP A 361 -15.63 -12.94 7.67
N VAL A 362 -16.81 -12.41 8.00
CA VAL A 362 -18.12 -13.05 7.76
C VAL A 362 -19.09 -12.18 6.96
N ALA A 363 -19.04 -10.86 7.11
CA ALA A 363 -19.98 -9.91 6.51
C ALA A 363 -19.60 -9.55 5.06
N LYS A 364 -19.49 -10.55 4.18
CA LYS A 364 -19.12 -10.35 2.76
C LYS A 364 -20.34 -10.19 1.84
N ASP A 365 -21.46 -10.78 2.22
CA ASP A 365 -22.69 -10.77 1.43
C ASP A 365 -23.40 -9.40 1.57
N PRO A 366 -23.66 -8.68 0.46
CA PRO A 366 -24.42 -7.43 0.50
C PRO A 366 -25.85 -7.59 1.04
N SER A 367 -26.42 -8.79 0.99
CA SER A 367 -27.77 -9.08 1.50
C SER A 367 -27.84 -9.34 3.00
N LEU A 368 -26.68 -9.48 3.67
CA LEU A 368 -26.63 -9.65 5.12
C LEU A 368 -27.16 -8.38 5.80
N ASP A 369 -28.22 -8.53 6.58
CA ASP A 369 -28.81 -7.47 7.40
C ASP A 369 -27.92 -7.18 8.61
N ILE A 370 -27.03 -6.19 8.48
CA ILE A 370 -26.08 -5.78 9.53
C ILE A 370 -26.69 -4.68 10.37
N ARG A 371 -26.55 -4.78 11.70
CA ARG A 371 -26.88 -3.73 12.66
C ARG A 371 -26.25 -2.41 12.21
N PRO A 372 -27.02 -1.31 12.08
CA PRO A 372 -26.50 -0.04 11.55
C PRO A 372 -25.20 0.42 12.21
N GLY A 373 -25.12 0.38 13.55
CA GLY A 373 -23.92 0.79 14.29
C GLY A 373 -22.64 0.00 14.00
N PHE A 374 -22.71 -1.15 13.33
CA PHE A 374 -21.55 -1.94 12.89
C PHE A 374 -21.36 -1.95 11.37
N ALA A 375 -22.28 -1.36 10.61
CA ALA A 375 -22.27 -1.45 9.15
C ALA A 375 -20.99 -0.87 8.54
N HIS A 376 -20.43 0.19 9.12
CA HIS A 376 -19.25 0.89 8.61
C HIS A 376 -17.92 0.37 9.15
N VAL A 377 -17.91 -0.65 10.01
CA VAL A 377 -16.71 -1.11 10.73
C VAL A 377 -16.36 -2.53 10.31
N GLU A 378 -15.06 -2.82 10.14
CA GLU A 378 -14.59 -4.19 9.89
C GLU A 378 -15.10 -5.15 10.97
N ASP A 379 -15.79 -6.22 10.56
CA ASP A 379 -16.49 -7.13 11.47
C ASP A 379 -15.57 -7.81 12.50
N ASN A 380 -14.31 -8.03 12.14
CA ASN A 380 -13.33 -8.61 13.02
C ASN A 380 -12.94 -7.66 14.15
N LEU A 381 -13.07 -6.32 13.98
CA LEU A 381 -12.90 -5.36 15.08
C LEU A 381 -14.02 -5.52 16.09
N VAL A 382 -15.26 -5.63 15.60
CA VAL A 382 -16.44 -5.84 16.46
C VAL A 382 -16.25 -7.10 17.30
N TRP A 383 -15.82 -8.19 16.67
CA TRP A 383 -15.51 -9.43 17.38
C TRP A 383 -14.41 -9.26 18.43
N ASP A 384 -13.30 -8.61 18.05
CA ASP A 384 -12.17 -8.35 18.93
C ASP A 384 -12.55 -7.51 20.16
N LEU A 385 -13.46 -6.55 20.01
CA LEU A 385 -13.96 -5.71 21.10
C LEU A 385 -14.91 -6.51 22.00
N CYS A 386 -15.82 -7.30 21.44
CA CYS A 386 -16.64 -8.24 22.23
C CYS A 386 -15.75 -9.16 23.08
N LEU A 387 -14.71 -9.76 22.47
CA LEU A 387 -13.78 -10.64 23.15
C LEU A 387 -12.97 -9.91 24.24
N ALA A 388 -12.62 -8.65 24.02
CA ALA A 388 -11.93 -7.84 25.02
C ALA A 388 -12.81 -7.57 26.26
N ILE A 389 -14.11 -7.33 26.05
CA ILE A 389 -15.08 -7.07 27.13
C ILE A 389 -15.36 -8.34 27.93
N VAL A 390 -15.57 -9.49 27.27
CA VAL A 390 -15.87 -10.75 27.96
C VAL A 390 -14.63 -11.42 28.57
N GLY A 391 -13.43 -11.04 28.12
CA GLY A 391 -12.16 -11.56 28.62
C GLY A 391 -12.03 -13.08 28.47
N GLY A 392 -11.69 -13.77 29.56
CA GLY A 392 -11.47 -15.22 29.57
C GLY A 392 -12.72 -16.07 29.33
N SER A 393 -13.90 -15.47 29.20
CA SER A 393 -15.19 -16.16 29.06
C SER A 393 -15.67 -16.30 27.61
N LYS A 394 -14.74 -16.36 26.64
CA LYS A 394 -15.04 -16.47 25.20
C LYS A 394 -16.04 -17.58 24.87
N ASP A 395 -15.80 -18.80 25.34
CA ASP A 395 -16.65 -19.95 24.98
C ASP A 395 -18.06 -19.83 25.56
N VAL A 396 -18.18 -19.32 26.79
CA VAL A 396 -19.47 -19.05 27.44
C VAL A 396 -20.26 -17.99 26.66
N PHE A 397 -19.58 -16.95 26.20
CA PHE A 397 -20.21 -15.90 25.39
C PHE A 397 -20.70 -16.45 24.04
N ILE A 398 -19.90 -17.27 23.37
CA ILE A 398 -20.28 -17.94 22.13
C ILE A 398 -21.50 -18.86 22.35
N ASP A 399 -21.49 -19.68 23.39
CA ASP A 399 -22.59 -20.60 23.70
C ASP A 399 -23.90 -19.87 23.99
N MET A 400 -23.80 -18.74 24.69
CA MET A 400 -24.93 -17.87 24.95
C MET A 400 -25.51 -17.30 23.65
N ILE A 401 -24.68 -16.78 22.75
CA ILE A 401 -25.12 -16.24 21.46
C ILE A 401 -25.76 -17.30 20.56
N LEU A 402 -25.23 -18.53 20.59
CA LEU A 402 -25.68 -19.63 19.73
C LEU A 402 -26.81 -20.47 20.36
N GLY A 403 -27.12 -20.26 21.64
CA GLY A 403 -28.08 -21.11 22.36
C GLY A 403 -27.57 -22.54 22.60
N THR A 404 -26.26 -22.73 22.66
CA THR A 404 -25.61 -24.06 22.79
C THR A 404 -25.08 -24.35 24.19
N THR A 405 -25.54 -23.61 25.21
CA THR A 405 -25.09 -23.77 26.60
C THR A 405 -25.19 -25.22 27.06
N GLY A 406 -24.04 -25.78 27.48
CA GLY A 406 -23.95 -27.17 27.96
C GLY A 406 -23.68 -28.22 26.86
N GLN A 407 -23.50 -27.81 25.61
CA GLN A 407 -22.97 -28.68 24.54
C GLN A 407 -21.44 -28.69 24.56
N GLU A 408 -20.82 -29.84 24.28
CA GLU A 408 -19.37 -29.90 24.14
C GLU A 408 -18.90 -29.10 22.91
N PRO A 409 -17.82 -28.30 23.04
CA PRO A 409 -17.30 -27.55 21.91
C PRO A 409 -16.77 -28.49 20.81
N PRO A 410 -16.81 -28.07 19.54
CA PRO A 410 -16.30 -28.87 18.45
C PRO A 410 -14.80 -29.22 18.62
N LEU A 411 -14.43 -30.47 18.30
CA LEU A 411 -13.05 -30.96 18.49
C LEU A 411 -12.06 -30.53 17.41
N THR A 412 -12.53 -30.00 16.26
CA THR A 412 -11.65 -29.64 15.14
C THR A 412 -11.50 -28.13 15.00
N THR A 413 -10.30 -27.68 14.66
CA THR A 413 -9.99 -26.25 14.45
C THR A 413 -10.91 -25.57 13.44
N ASN A 414 -11.27 -26.27 12.35
CA ASN A 414 -12.20 -25.74 11.34
C ASN A 414 -13.61 -25.53 11.92
N LYS A 415 -14.13 -26.48 12.72
CA LYS A 415 -15.45 -26.35 13.33
C LYS A 415 -15.47 -25.31 14.45
N LEU A 416 -14.38 -25.15 15.20
CA LEU A 416 -14.22 -24.06 16.16
C LEU A 416 -14.27 -22.70 15.46
N ARG A 417 -13.57 -22.57 14.34
CA ARG A 417 -13.58 -21.34 13.53
C ARG A 417 -14.98 -21.04 12.99
N GLU A 418 -15.68 -22.05 12.48
CA GLU A 418 -17.06 -21.90 12.00
C GLU A 418 -18.03 -21.51 13.11
N ARG A 419 -17.87 -22.10 14.31
CA ARG A 419 -18.63 -21.74 15.52
C ARG A 419 -18.44 -20.27 15.87
N GLU A 420 -17.22 -19.76 15.84
CA GLU A 420 -16.95 -18.33 16.07
C GLU A 420 -17.57 -17.43 14.99
N GLN A 421 -17.46 -17.83 13.72
CA GLN A 421 -18.08 -17.09 12.62
C GLN A 421 -19.60 -17.00 12.76
N ASN A 422 -20.25 -18.08 13.19
CA ASN A 422 -21.69 -18.09 13.42
C ASN A 422 -22.08 -17.18 14.58
N ALA A 423 -21.31 -17.18 15.68
CA ALA A 423 -21.56 -16.25 16.78
C ALA A 423 -21.39 -14.79 16.34
N LEU A 424 -20.35 -14.50 15.56
CA LEU A 424 -20.16 -13.15 14.99
C LEU A 424 -21.31 -12.75 14.06
N ARG A 425 -21.83 -13.65 13.22
CA ARG A 425 -23.02 -13.37 12.38
C ARG A 425 -24.22 -12.95 13.23
N ASN A 426 -24.49 -13.64 14.34
CA ASN A 426 -25.58 -13.27 15.26
C ASN A 426 -25.33 -11.91 15.94
N VAL A 427 -24.08 -11.62 16.33
CA VAL A 427 -23.70 -10.30 16.88
C VAL A 427 -23.95 -9.18 15.87
N LEU A 428 -23.58 -9.40 14.61
CA LEU A 428 -23.72 -8.40 13.55
C LEU A 428 -25.16 -8.26 13.04
N SER A 429 -25.98 -9.30 13.11
CA SER A 429 -27.29 -9.30 12.46
C SER A 429 -28.30 -8.43 13.21
N ALA A 430 -28.99 -7.52 12.51
CA ALA A 430 -30.06 -6.72 13.12
C ALA A 430 -31.30 -7.56 13.43
N SER A 431 -31.55 -8.58 12.60
CA SER A 431 -32.64 -9.54 12.77
C SER A 431 -32.44 -10.56 13.91
N ALA A 432 -31.23 -10.69 14.46
CA ALA A 432 -30.95 -11.66 15.53
C ALA A 432 -31.28 -11.08 16.91
N GLU A 433 -32.05 -11.83 17.72
CA GLU A 433 -32.25 -11.52 19.13
C GLU A 433 -31.08 -12.07 19.96
N LEU A 434 -30.39 -11.18 20.68
CA LEU A 434 -29.27 -11.55 21.55
C LEU A 434 -29.77 -11.66 23.01
N PRO A 435 -29.28 -12.64 23.79
CA PRO A 435 -29.56 -12.69 25.23
C PRO A 435 -29.07 -11.42 25.94
N GLY A 436 -29.76 -10.96 26.98
CA GLY A 436 -29.52 -9.65 27.60
C GLY A 436 -28.07 -9.39 28.04
N GLN A 437 -27.33 -10.41 28.48
CA GLN A 437 -25.90 -10.26 28.79
C GLN A 437 -25.05 -10.08 27.52
N ALA A 438 -25.37 -10.78 26.43
CA ALA A 438 -24.67 -10.62 25.16
C ALA A 438 -25.02 -9.27 24.48
N ASP A 439 -26.28 -8.85 24.59
CA ASP A 439 -26.73 -7.54 24.12
C ASP A 439 -26.05 -6.38 24.90
N GLY A 440 -25.84 -6.56 26.21
CA GLY A 440 -25.06 -5.63 27.03
C GLY A 440 -23.60 -5.48 26.56
N VAL A 441 -22.95 -6.58 26.16
CA VAL A 441 -21.60 -6.54 25.56
C VAL A 441 -21.63 -5.78 24.23
N VAL A 442 -22.59 -6.08 23.36
CA VAL A 442 -22.75 -5.41 22.07
C VAL A 442 -22.99 -3.91 22.22
N SER A 443 -23.76 -3.51 23.23
CA SER A 443 -24.01 -2.10 23.55
C SER A 443 -22.72 -1.38 24.01
N GLN A 444 -21.93 -2.02 24.88
CA GLN A 444 -20.61 -1.49 25.27
C GLN A 444 -19.66 -1.35 24.09
N VAL A 445 -19.66 -2.28 23.13
CA VAL A 445 -18.86 -2.15 21.90
C VAL A 445 -19.27 -0.92 21.10
N LYS A 446 -20.56 -0.63 20.96
CA LYS A 446 -21.05 0.58 20.28
C LYS A 446 -20.57 1.85 20.98
N GLU A 447 -20.67 1.92 22.30
CA GLU A 447 -20.17 3.06 23.09
C GLU A 447 -18.67 3.27 22.91
N MET A 448 -17.88 2.20 22.92
CA MET A 448 -16.44 2.26 22.68
C MET A 448 -16.10 2.76 21.27
N LEU A 449 -16.84 2.29 20.26
CA LEU A 449 -16.68 2.75 18.88
C LEU A 449 -17.06 4.22 18.75
N LEU A 450 -18.19 4.64 19.32
CA LEU A 450 -18.66 6.03 19.28
C LEU A 450 -17.63 6.96 19.92
N ALA A 451 -17.17 6.66 21.13
CA ALA A 451 -16.18 7.47 21.83
C ALA A 451 -14.86 7.57 21.03
N LYS A 452 -14.43 6.47 20.42
CA LYS A 452 -13.20 6.45 19.61
C LYS A 452 -13.36 7.23 18.31
N LEU A 453 -14.46 7.03 17.58
CA LEU A 453 -14.70 7.69 16.30
C LEU A 453 -14.95 9.18 16.49
N GLY A 454 -15.70 9.58 17.52
CA GLY A 454 -15.89 10.98 17.91
C GLY A 454 -14.56 11.67 18.18
N MET A 455 -13.70 11.08 19.03
CA MET A 455 -12.36 11.64 19.29
C MET A 455 -11.50 11.78 18.02
N GLU A 456 -11.60 10.86 17.05
CA GLU A 456 -10.86 11.01 15.79
C GLU A 456 -11.50 12.04 14.85
N TYR A 457 -12.82 12.19 14.90
CA TYR A 457 -13.53 13.25 14.17
C TYR A 457 -13.16 14.64 14.69
N ASP A 458 -13.17 14.82 16.01
CA ASP A 458 -12.83 16.10 16.66
C ASP A 458 -11.42 16.54 16.26
N LYS A 459 -10.44 15.63 16.28
CA LYS A 459 -9.07 15.93 15.80
C LYS A 459 -9.04 16.43 14.36
N VAL A 460 -9.82 15.82 13.47
CA VAL A 460 -9.91 16.23 12.06
C VAL A 460 -10.67 17.55 11.91
N CYS A 461 -11.53 17.92 12.84
CA CYS A 461 -12.18 19.24 12.82
C CYS A 461 -11.27 20.33 13.40
N GLU A 462 -10.67 20.09 14.57
CA GLU A 462 -9.80 21.04 15.28
C GLU A 462 -8.54 21.42 14.48
N THR A 463 -8.03 20.50 13.66
CA THR A 463 -6.85 20.72 12.83
C THR A 463 -7.18 21.09 11.38
N ASP A 464 -8.44 21.45 11.10
CA ASP A 464 -8.83 21.87 9.76
C ASP A 464 -8.02 23.13 9.36
N PRO A 465 -7.37 23.15 8.19
CA PRO A 465 -6.59 24.32 7.74
C PRO A 465 -7.41 25.61 7.67
N GLY A 466 -8.74 25.51 7.54
CA GLY A 466 -9.67 26.64 7.54
C GLY A 466 -10.27 26.98 8.90
N ALA A 467 -10.00 26.20 9.96
CA ALA A 467 -10.53 26.45 11.29
C ALA A 467 -9.82 27.63 11.98
N TYR A 468 -10.61 28.56 12.51
CA TYR A 468 -10.16 29.61 13.41
C TYR A 468 -11.27 30.03 14.38
N VAL A 469 -10.90 30.77 15.41
CA VAL A 469 -11.84 31.39 16.36
C VAL A 469 -12.05 32.84 15.95
N ASP A 470 -13.31 33.22 15.70
CA ASP A 470 -13.66 34.59 15.33
C ASP A 470 -13.53 35.57 16.51
N GLU A 471 -13.76 36.87 16.26
CA GLU A 471 -13.66 37.90 17.31
C GLU A 471 -14.70 37.73 18.44
N GLU A 472 -15.76 36.96 18.20
CA GLU A 472 -16.84 36.67 19.15
C GLU A 472 -16.56 35.39 19.97
N GLY A 473 -15.49 34.66 19.65
CA GLY A 473 -15.11 33.42 20.32
C GLY A 473 -15.77 32.17 19.73
N ASN A 474 -16.42 32.27 18.56
CA ASN A 474 -17.03 31.13 17.88
C ASN A 474 -16.01 30.41 17.01
N GLU A 475 -16.09 29.07 16.96
CA GLU A 475 -15.32 28.28 16.01
C GLU A 475 -15.94 28.39 14.61
N VAL A 476 -15.15 28.86 13.65
CA VAL A 476 -15.55 29.05 12.26
C VAL A 476 -14.58 28.32 11.35
N VAL A 477 -15.11 27.68 10.31
CA VAL A 477 -14.31 27.05 9.25
C VAL A 477 -14.54 27.80 7.94
N VAL A 478 -13.48 28.35 7.35
CA VAL A 478 -13.53 29.03 6.05
C VAL A 478 -12.86 28.16 4.98
N GLU A 479 -13.37 28.24 3.76
CA GLU A 479 -12.79 27.53 2.63
C GLU A 479 -11.37 28.03 2.33
N VAL A 480 -10.41 27.09 2.32
CA VAL A 480 -9.00 27.37 2.03
C VAL A 480 -8.70 27.00 0.57
N GLU A 481 -8.29 27.99 -0.21
CA GLU A 481 -7.79 27.74 -1.57
C GLU A 481 -6.37 27.14 -1.53
N PRO A 482 -6.17 25.90 -2.04
CA PRO A 482 -4.85 25.27 -2.02
C PRO A 482 -3.88 26.00 -2.95
N GLN A 483 -2.68 26.29 -2.45
CA GLN A 483 -1.61 26.97 -3.19
C GLN A 483 -0.72 26.00 -3.96
N THR A 484 -0.72 24.72 -3.57
CA THR A 484 0.09 23.67 -4.20
C THR A 484 -0.78 22.46 -4.56
N VAL A 485 -0.28 21.63 -5.48
CA VAL A 485 -0.93 20.35 -5.83
C VAL A 485 -0.98 19.42 -4.61
N ASN A 486 0.03 19.46 -3.74
CA ASN A 486 0.06 18.66 -2.52
C ASN A 486 -1.02 19.10 -1.53
N GLN A 487 -1.20 20.41 -1.30
CA GLN A 487 -2.28 20.94 -0.47
C GLN A 487 -3.65 20.55 -1.01
N LYS A 488 -3.85 20.66 -2.34
CA LYS A 488 -5.09 20.24 -2.98
C LYS A 488 -5.37 18.74 -2.75
N LEU A 489 -4.34 17.91 -2.86
CA LEU A 489 -4.45 16.47 -2.63
C LEU A 489 -4.71 16.14 -1.16
N ALA A 490 -4.06 16.86 -0.24
CA ALA A 490 -4.25 16.72 1.21
C ALA A 490 -5.67 17.11 1.64
N LEU A 491 -6.19 18.26 1.16
CA LEU A 491 -7.57 18.69 1.41
C LEU A 491 -8.58 17.65 0.92
N LYS A 492 -8.39 17.13 -0.29
CA LYS A 492 -9.26 16.08 -0.84
C LYS A 492 -9.25 14.82 0.04
N HIS A 493 -8.07 14.36 0.44
CA HIS A 493 -7.94 13.20 1.32
C HIS A 493 -8.55 13.44 2.71
N ARG A 494 -8.36 14.64 3.25
CA ARG A 494 -8.98 15.06 4.53
C ARG A 494 -10.50 15.02 4.45
N GLU A 495 -11.08 15.56 3.39
CA GLU A 495 -12.53 15.53 3.16
C GLU A 495 -13.04 14.08 3.10
N GLN A 496 -12.32 13.19 2.39
CA GLN A 496 -12.64 11.76 2.33
C GLN A 496 -12.62 11.11 3.71
N VAL A 497 -11.60 11.39 4.53
CA VAL A 497 -11.50 10.91 5.91
C VAL A 497 -12.65 11.43 6.77
N LYS A 498 -12.94 12.73 6.69
CA LYS A 498 -14.02 13.36 7.46
C LYS A 498 -15.37 12.70 7.15
N LYS A 499 -15.72 12.52 5.87
CA LYS A 499 -16.96 11.85 5.44
C LYS A 499 -17.08 10.42 5.97
N VAL A 500 -15.98 9.66 5.99
CA VAL A 500 -15.96 8.30 6.57
C VAL A 500 -16.34 8.34 8.04
N LEU A 501 -15.73 9.24 8.82
CA LEU A 501 -16.00 9.37 10.26
C LEU A 501 -17.44 9.82 10.51
N GLU A 502 -17.94 10.81 9.78
CA GLU A 502 -19.31 11.31 9.91
C GLU A 502 -20.37 10.23 9.66
N ASN A 503 -20.19 9.43 8.59
CA ASN A 503 -21.13 8.36 8.27
C ASN A 503 -21.07 7.22 9.29
N ALA A 504 -19.88 6.87 9.78
CA ALA A 504 -19.73 5.84 10.80
C ALA A 504 -20.33 6.26 12.15
N ILE A 505 -20.19 7.53 12.54
CA ILE A 505 -20.82 8.09 13.74
C ILE A 505 -22.34 8.15 13.57
N ALA A 506 -22.85 8.59 12.42
CA ALA A 506 -24.28 8.62 12.13
C ALA A 506 -24.94 7.23 12.21
N ALA A 507 -24.20 6.18 11.84
CA ALA A 507 -24.69 4.82 11.93
C ALA A 507 -24.77 4.31 13.39
N LEU A 508 -23.96 4.86 14.30
CA LEU A 508 -23.96 4.55 15.73
C LEU A 508 -25.01 5.36 16.49
N VAL A 509 -25.18 6.64 16.13
CA VAL A 509 -26.14 7.58 16.72
C VAL A 509 -26.83 8.32 15.57
N PRO A 510 -28.06 7.91 15.20
CA PRO A 510 -28.88 8.66 14.26
C PRO A 510 -29.05 10.10 14.75
N ASP A 511 -29.04 11.07 13.83
CA ASP A 511 -29.27 12.51 14.09
C ASP A 511 -28.21 13.22 14.98
N TRP A 512 -27.01 12.65 15.13
CA TRP A 512 -25.93 13.23 15.95
C TRP A 512 -25.50 14.67 15.58
N LYS A 513 -25.82 15.15 14.37
CA LYS A 513 -25.53 16.53 13.94
C LYS A 513 -26.60 17.54 14.38
N GLU A 514 -27.73 17.10 14.92
CA GLU A 514 -28.73 18.00 15.52
C GLU A 514 -28.44 18.30 17.00
N ASP A 515 -27.58 17.49 17.64
CA ASP A 515 -27.15 17.62 19.04
C ASP A 515 -25.73 18.20 19.21
N ALA A 516 -25.02 18.48 18.10
CA ALA A 516 -23.70 19.11 18.05
C ALA A 516 -23.82 20.55 17.53
#